data_AF-A0A8K0M6P8-F1
#
_entry.id   AF-A0A8K0M6P8-F1
#
_cell.length_a   1.000
_cell.length_b   1.000
_cell.length_c   1.000
_cell.angle_alpha   90.00
_cell.angle_beta   90.00
_cell.angle_gamma   90.00
#
_symmetry.space_group_name_H-M   'P 1'
#
loop_
_entity.id
_entity.type
_entity.pdbx_description
1 polymer ?
#
loop_
_entity_poly.entity_id
_entity_poly.type
_entity_poly.pdbx_seq_one_letter_code
_entity_poly.pdbx_strand_id
1 'polypeptide(L)'
;MMKKEFPSRSHQPLAHQRLAKNPDLARKLEQMALPLATFVELDHGTVHPAFPMTVLNFWLLTDEQLESLAEFYHQKTFNKYTNLYPCRIIWSPKMSLEEKRRTMGKFIGLQSCDTIIPVKTEEEIMAGARRARLIKDVY
;
A
#
# COMPACT_ATOMS: atom_id res chain seq x y z
N MET A 1 -21.11 -7.09 54.86
CA MET A 1 -20.84 -7.75 53.56
C MET A 1 -20.13 -6.74 52.65
N MET A 2 -18.79 -6.74 52.61
CA MET A 2 -18.03 -5.77 51.79
C MET A 2 -17.82 -6.32 50.38
N LYS A 3 -18.35 -5.62 49.37
CA LYS A 3 -18.10 -5.92 47.95
C LYS A 3 -16.64 -5.57 47.64
N LYS A 4 -15.80 -6.59 47.43
CA LYS A 4 -14.45 -6.38 46.88
C LYS A 4 -14.60 -6.15 45.38
N GLU A 5 -14.44 -4.91 44.94
CA GLU A 5 -14.29 -4.59 43.53
C GLU A 5 -12.93 -5.11 43.04
N PHE A 6 -12.96 -6.04 42.09
CA PHE A 6 -11.75 -6.49 41.42
C PHE A 6 -11.40 -5.47 40.33
N PRO A 7 -10.15 -4.99 40.25
CA PRO A 7 -9.77 -4.06 39.20
C PRO A 7 -9.88 -4.76 37.84
N SER A 8 -10.79 -4.25 37.00
CA SER A 8 -10.96 -4.66 35.62
C SER A 8 -9.65 -4.38 34.87
N ARG A 9 -8.91 -5.43 34.50
CA ARG A 9 -7.77 -5.31 33.60
C ARG A 9 -8.29 -4.82 32.26
N SER A 10 -8.10 -3.54 31.97
CA SER A 10 -8.30 -3.01 30.63
C SER A 10 -7.31 -3.71 29.69
N HIS A 11 -7.75 -4.79 29.05
CA HIS A 11 -7.02 -5.39 27.95
C HIS A 11 -7.11 -4.42 26.78
N GLN A 12 -6.25 -3.40 26.79
CA GLN A 12 -6.02 -2.63 25.58
C GLN A 12 -5.60 -3.64 24.51
N PRO A 13 -6.22 -3.61 23.32
CA PRO A 13 -5.87 -4.51 22.24
C PRO A 13 -4.37 -4.48 22.01
N LEU A 14 -3.74 -5.63 21.77
CA LEU A 14 -2.28 -5.74 21.54
C LEU A 14 -1.78 -4.72 20.49
N ALA A 15 -2.63 -4.36 19.53
CA ALA A 15 -2.37 -3.31 18.55
C ALA A 15 -2.10 -1.94 19.19
N HIS A 16 -2.94 -1.49 20.15
CA HIS A 16 -2.76 -0.22 20.85
C HIS A 16 -1.48 -0.20 21.67
N GLN A 17 -1.15 -1.31 22.33
CA GLN A 17 0.09 -1.43 23.10
C GLN A 17 1.33 -1.37 22.20
N ARG A 18 1.28 -1.94 21.00
CA ARG A 18 2.39 -1.90 20.02
C ARG A 18 2.54 -0.52 19.40
N LEU A 19 1.44 0.17 19.15
CA LEU A 19 1.44 1.54 18.63
C LEU A 19 2.10 2.50 19.62
N ALA A 20 1.71 2.42 20.90
CA ALA A 20 2.27 3.24 21.96
C ALA A 20 3.78 3.02 22.17
N LYS A 21 4.29 1.82 21.83
CA LYS A 21 5.71 1.47 21.95
C LYS A 21 6.54 1.80 20.71
N ASN A 22 5.92 2.10 19.57
CA ASN A 22 6.62 2.34 18.31
C ASN A 22 6.01 3.54 17.56
N PRO A 23 6.57 4.75 17.74
CA PRO A 23 6.05 5.95 17.09
C PRO A 23 6.20 5.92 15.56
N ASP A 24 7.20 5.22 15.02
CA ASP A 24 7.36 5.08 13.57
C ASP A 24 6.27 4.22 12.95
N LEU A 25 5.86 3.15 13.64
CA LEU A 25 4.73 2.32 13.21
C LEU A 25 3.42 3.13 13.26
N ALA A 26 3.21 3.92 14.32
CA ALA A 26 2.05 4.79 14.45
C ALA A 26 1.94 5.76 13.26
N ARG A 27 3.02 6.52 13.01
CA ARG A 27 3.11 7.44 11.88
C ARG A 27 2.91 6.74 10.53
N LYS A 28 3.47 5.54 10.35
CA LYS A 28 3.27 4.79 9.10
C LYS A 28 1.81 4.37 8.93
N LEU A 29 1.14 3.93 9.99
CA LEU A 29 -0.28 3.56 9.93
C LEU A 29 -1.17 4.78 9.65
N GLU A 30 -0.86 5.95 10.21
CA GLU A 30 -1.53 7.21 9.85
C GLU A 30 -1.37 7.52 8.35
N GLN A 31 -0.16 7.35 7.80
CA GLN A 31 0.06 7.50 6.35
C GLN A 31 -0.73 6.46 5.53
N MET A 32 -0.83 5.22 6.01
CA MET A 32 -1.58 4.16 5.33
C MET A 32 -3.10 4.38 5.41
N ALA A 33 -3.59 5.08 6.43
CA ALA A 33 -4.98 5.44 6.59
C ALA A 33 -5.41 6.66 5.75
N LEU A 34 -4.49 7.35 5.06
CA LEU A 34 -4.83 8.49 4.22
C LEU A 34 -5.85 8.08 3.14
N PRO A 35 -6.96 8.83 3.00
CA PRO A 35 -7.98 8.53 2.01
C PRO A 35 -7.46 8.85 0.60
N LEU A 36 -7.85 8.02 -0.36
CA LEU A 36 -7.58 8.25 -1.78
C LEU A 36 -8.78 8.93 -2.44
N ALA A 37 -8.51 9.89 -3.31
CA ALA A 37 -9.54 10.47 -4.15
C ALA A 37 -10.05 9.41 -5.13
N THR A 38 -11.37 9.33 -5.28
CA THR A 38 -12.02 8.39 -6.19
C THR A 38 -11.67 8.71 -7.64
N PHE A 39 -11.34 7.68 -8.42
CA PHE A 39 -11.12 7.79 -9.85
C PHE A 39 -12.34 7.24 -10.60
N VAL A 40 -12.79 7.94 -11.64
CA VAL A 40 -14.00 7.59 -12.40
C VAL A 40 -13.67 7.15 -13.81
N GLU A 41 -14.49 6.26 -14.33
CA GLU A 41 -14.46 5.85 -15.72
C GLU A 41 -14.97 6.96 -16.65
N LEU A 42 -14.41 7.05 -17.86
CA LEU A 42 -14.80 8.06 -18.85
C LEU A 42 -16.10 7.76 -19.62
N ASP A 43 -16.62 6.53 -19.61
CA ASP A 43 -17.85 6.20 -20.35
C ASP A 43 -19.11 6.59 -19.57
N HIS A 44 -19.24 6.05 -18.34
CA HIS A 44 -20.42 6.25 -17.50
C HIS A 44 -20.17 7.13 -16.26
N GLY A 45 -18.92 7.52 -15.99
CA GLY A 45 -18.58 8.27 -14.78
C GLY A 45 -18.64 7.43 -13.49
N THR A 46 -18.62 6.09 -13.62
CA THR A 46 -18.74 5.18 -12.46
C THR A 46 -17.38 4.84 -11.87
N VAL A 47 -17.37 4.35 -10.63
CA VAL A 47 -16.16 3.93 -9.90
C VAL A 47 -16.13 2.40 -9.83
N HIS A 48 -14.96 1.82 -10.06
CA HIS A 48 -14.79 0.37 -9.94
C HIS A 48 -15.05 -0.11 -8.49
N PRO A 49 -15.78 -1.21 -8.25
CA PRO A 49 -16.10 -1.69 -6.90
C PRO A 49 -14.87 -1.99 -6.03
N ALA A 50 -13.77 -2.41 -6.64
CA ALA A 50 -12.50 -2.67 -5.96
C ALA A 50 -11.56 -1.45 -5.91
N PHE A 51 -12.04 -0.25 -6.26
CA PHE A 51 -11.21 0.94 -6.18
C PHE A 51 -10.77 1.20 -4.72
N PRO A 52 -9.47 1.42 -4.47
CA PRO A 52 -8.96 1.54 -3.10
C PRO A 52 -9.38 2.88 -2.48
N MET A 53 -9.96 2.82 -1.28
CA MET A 53 -10.40 4.01 -0.54
C MET A 53 -9.29 4.65 0.28
N THR A 54 -8.22 3.92 0.60
CA THR A 54 -7.07 4.39 1.36
C THR A 54 -5.76 3.91 0.75
N VAL A 55 -4.64 4.55 1.13
CA VAL A 55 -3.31 4.12 0.71
C VAL A 55 -3.05 2.65 1.10
N LEU A 56 -3.52 2.20 2.28
CA LEU A 56 -3.41 0.80 2.68
C LEU A 56 -4.15 -0.13 1.72
N ASN A 57 -5.41 0.18 1.41
CA ASN A 57 -6.22 -0.64 0.52
C ASN A 57 -5.58 -0.78 -0.86
N PHE A 58 -4.96 0.29 -1.36
CA PHE A 58 -4.22 0.27 -2.61
C PHE A 58 -3.04 -0.72 -2.57
N TRP A 59 -2.23 -0.71 -1.51
CA TRP A 59 -1.10 -1.65 -1.38
C TRP A 59 -1.53 -3.11 -1.19
N LEU A 60 -2.79 -3.34 -0.81
CA LEU A 60 -3.37 -4.67 -0.65
C LEU A 60 -4.07 -5.21 -1.91
N LEU A 61 -4.13 -4.43 -2.99
CA LEU A 61 -4.74 -4.88 -4.25
C LEU A 61 -4.06 -6.15 -4.77
N THR A 62 -4.86 -7.15 -5.13
CA THR A 62 -4.38 -8.40 -5.72
C THR A 62 -4.08 -8.24 -7.21
N ASP A 63 -3.40 -9.22 -7.81
CA ASP A 63 -3.14 -9.23 -9.25
C ASP A 63 -4.45 -9.17 -10.07
N GLU A 64 -5.43 -10.00 -9.68
CA GLU A 64 -6.76 -10.04 -10.31
C GLU A 64 -7.49 -8.70 -10.21
N GLN A 65 -7.41 -8.02 -9.06
CA GLN A 65 -8.01 -6.70 -8.88
C GLN A 65 -7.33 -5.64 -9.75
N LEU A 66 -6.00 -5.71 -9.93
CA LEU A 66 -5.26 -4.79 -10.81
C LEU A 66 -5.61 -5.00 -12.28
N GLU A 67 -5.72 -6.25 -12.72
CA GLU A 67 -6.19 -6.60 -14.07
C GLU A 67 -7.61 -6.10 -14.32
N SER A 68 -8.51 -6.33 -13.36
CA SER A 68 -9.90 -5.89 -13.40
C SER A 68 -10.03 -4.36 -13.46
N LEU A 69 -9.22 -3.63 -12.67
CA LEU A 69 -9.14 -2.17 -12.73
C LEU A 69 -8.62 -1.68 -14.09
N ALA A 70 -7.57 -2.30 -14.63
CA ALA A 70 -7.02 -1.92 -15.93
C ALA A 70 -8.02 -2.15 -17.07
N GLU A 71 -8.82 -3.22 -17.00
CA GLU A 71 -9.90 -3.46 -17.95
C GLU A 71 -11.01 -2.41 -17.84
N PHE A 72 -11.47 -2.15 -16.62
CA PHE A 72 -12.53 -1.16 -16.35
C PHE A 72 -12.15 0.25 -16.82
N TYR A 73 -10.89 0.67 -16.65
CA TYR A 73 -10.43 1.99 -17.11
C TYR A 73 -9.89 1.99 -18.56
N HIS A 74 -10.31 1.04 -19.40
CA HIS A 74 -9.96 0.98 -20.84
C HIS A 74 -8.44 0.90 -21.11
N GLN A 75 -7.67 0.36 -20.16
CA GLN A 75 -6.22 0.20 -20.27
C GLN A 75 -5.79 -1.23 -20.62
N LYS A 76 -6.71 -2.20 -20.65
CA LYS A 76 -6.45 -3.56 -21.14
C LYS A 76 -6.96 -3.77 -22.55
N THR A 77 -8.27 -3.57 -22.74
CA THR A 77 -8.92 -3.60 -24.06
C THR A 77 -9.07 -2.17 -24.54
N PHE A 78 -8.19 -1.76 -25.46
CA PHE A 78 -8.12 -0.37 -25.90
C PHE A 78 -9.34 0.05 -26.73
N ASN A 79 -9.81 1.27 -26.49
CA ASN A 79 -10.90 1.89 -27.23
C ASN A 79 -10.70 3.42 -27.36
N LYS A 80 -11.75 4.12 -27.77
CA LYS A 80 -11.74 5.58 -27.97
C LYS A 80 -11.36 6.38 -26.70
N TYR A 81 -11.55 5.83 -25.50
CA TYR A 81 -11.26 6.50 -24.23
C TYR A 81 -9.84 6.25 -23.71
N THR A 82 -9.14 5.21 -24.17
CA THR A 82 -7.82 4.82 -23.65
C THR A 82 -6.83 5.98 -23.58
N ASN A 83 -6.78 6.81 -24.62
CA ASN A 83 -5.84 7.93 -24.73
C ASN A 83 -6.30 9.21 -24.02
N LEU A 84 -7.50 9.22 -23.43
CA LEU A 84 -8.02 10.35 -22.67
C LEU A 84 -7.64 10.27 -21.19
N TYR A 85 -7.13 9.13 -20.73
CA TYR A 85 -6.57 8.99 -19.39
C TYR A 85 -5.15 9.57 -19.31
N PRO A 86 -4.71 10.06 -18.13
CA PRO A 86 -3.43 10.78 -17.99
C PRO A 86 -2.19 9.96 -18.33
N CYS A 87 -2.22 8.64 -18.13
CA CYS A 87 -1.14 7.76 -18.55
C CYS A 87 -1.66 6.37 -18.93
N ARG A 88 -0.85 5.61 -19.67
CA ARG A 88 -1.19 4.28 -20.14
C ARG A 88 -0.67 3.21 -19.18
N ILE A 89 -1.47 2.19 -18.92
CA ILE A 89 -1.03 0.97 -18.23
C ILE A 89 -0.64 -0.08 -19.28
N ILE A 90 0.54 -0.68 -19.13
CA ILE A 90 1.01 -1.77 -20.00
C ILE A 90 1.58 -2.88 -19.10
N TRP A 91 0.89 -4.02 -19.06
CA TRP A 91 1.35 -5.18 -18.32
C TRP A 91 2.38 -5.98 -19.14
N SER A 92 3.50 -6.30 -18.51
CA SER A 92 4.44 -7.30 -19.03
C SER A 92 4.12 -8.67 -18.40
N PRO A 93 4.19 -9.79 -19.14
CA PRO A 93 3.97 -11.13 -18.57
C PRO A 93 4.92 -11.49 -17.43
N LYS A 94 6.07 -10.82 -17.34
CA LYS A 94 7.09 -11.02 -16.29
C LYS A 94 7.01 -9.97 -15.17
N MET A 95 6.04 -9.06 -15.23
CA MET A 95 5.90 -7.98 -14.26
C MET A 95 5.43 -8.56 -12.91
N SER A 96 6.14 -8.21 -11.85
CA SER A 96 5.76 -8.53 -10.49
C SER A 96 4.52 -7.77 -10.03
N LEU A 97 3.85 -8.29 -8.99
CA LEU A 97 2.69 -7.64 -8.40
C LEU A 97 3.00 -6.22 -7.90
N GLU A 98 4.20 -6.00 -7.36
CA GLU A 98 4.61 -4.68 -6.88
C GLU A 98 4.77 -3.68 -8.04
N GLU A 99 5.37 -4.09 -9.15
CA GLU A 99 5.49 -3.26 -10.36
C GLU A 99 4.12 -2.93 -10.96
N LYS A 100 3.19 -3.90 -10.95
CA LYS A 100 1.81 -3.64 -11.38
C LYS A 100 1.12 -2.60 -10.49
N ARG A 101 1.24 -2.73 -9.17
CA ARG A 101 0.73 -1.73 -8.22
C ARG A 101 1.34 -0.36 -8.48
N ARG A 102 2.65 -0.27 -8.68
CA ARG A 102 3.33 1.01 -8.95
C ARG A 102 2.82 1.69 -10.22
N THR A 103 2.64 0.92 -11.29
CA THR A 103 2.07 1.40 -12.55
C THR A 103 0.63 1.88 -12.35
N MET A 104 -0.21 1.12 -11.64
CA MET A 104 -1.57 1.53 -11.29
C MET A 104 -1.59 2.78 -10.40
N GLY A 105 -0.67 2.89 -9.44
CA GLY A 105 -0.52 4.05 -8.57
C GLY A 105 -0.26 5.32 -9.38
N LYS A 106 0.65 5.24 -10.35
CA LYS A 106 0.90 6.34 -11.29
C LYS A 106 -0.34 6.71 -12.10
N PHE A 107 -1.10 5.70 -12.54
CA PHE A 107 -2.36 5.89 -13.27
C PHE A 107 -3.42 6.68 -12.50
N ILE A 108 -3.58 6.39 -11.21
CA ILE A 108 -4.54 7.08 -10.33
C ILE A 108 -3.97 8.35 -9.66
N GLY A 109 -2.75 8.77 -10.02
CA GLY A 109 -2.15 10.02 -9.55
C GLY A 109 -1.32 9.93 -8.25
N LEU A 110 -0.94 8.73 -7.80
CA LEU A 110 -0.02 8.57 -6.66
C LEU A 110 1.42 8.86 -7.07
N GLN A 111 1.94 9.96 -6.54
CA GLN A 111 3.34 10.37 -6.70
C GLN A 111 4.22 9.51 -5.77
N SER A 112 5.39 9.07 -6.25
CA SER A 112 6.39 8.20 -5.56
C SER A 112 6.35 6.69 -5.87
N CYS A 113 5.55 6.22 -6.82
CA CYS A 113 5.59 4.81 -7.25
C CYS A 113 6.83 4.46 -8.11
N ASP A 114 7.54 5.47 -8.65
CA ASP A 114 8.64 5.31 -9.61
C ASP A 114 10.03 5.10 -8.96
N THR A 115 10.15 5.13 -7.63
CA THR A 115 11.42 4.80 -6.97
C THR A 115 11.72 3.31 -7.13
N ILE A 116 12.73 3.00 -7.95
CA ILE A 116 13.39 1.70 -7.94
C ILE A 116 14.00 1.56 -6.55
N ILE A 117 13.38 0.78 -5.67
CA ILE A 117 14.03 0.32 -4.46
C ILE A 117 14.91 -0.84 -4.92
N PRO A 118 16.24 -0.76 -4.83
CA PRO A 118 17.09 -1.89 -5.14
C PRO A 118 16.64 -3.04 -4.23
N VAL A 119 16.13 -4.12 -4.83
CA VAL A 119 15.83 -5.34 -4.10
C VAL A 119 17.17 -5.89 -3.63
N LYS A 120 17.44 -5.70 -2.33
CA LYS A 120 18.67 -6.21 -1.72
C LYS A 120 18.57 -7.73 -1.61
N THR A 121 19.65 -8.44 -1.90
CA THR A 121 19.68 -9.90 -1.67
C THR A 121 19.62 -10.22 -0.17
N GLU A 122 19.30 -11.46 0.18
CA GLU A 122 19.28 -11.90 1.58
C GLU A 122 20.63 -11.64 2.26
N GLU A 123 21.73 -11.88 1.55
CA GLU A 123 23.09 -11.63 2.02
C GLU A 123 23.34 -10.15 2.29
N GLU A 124 22.85 -9.26 1.42
CA GLU A 124 22.97 -7.82 1.57
C GLU A 124 22.15 -7.30 2.75
N ILE A 125 20.95 -7.86 2.96
CA ILE A 125 20.10 -7.54 4.12
C ILE A 125 20.79 -7.98 5.41
N MET A 126 21.30 -9.22 5.46
CA MET A 126 22.02 -9.74 6.63
C MET A 126 23.31 -8.96 6.90
N ALA A 127 24.06 -8.59 5.86
CA ALA A 127 25.26 -7.77 6.00
C ALA A 127 24.95 -6.38 6.55
N GLY A 128 23.86 -5.76 6.09
CA GLY A 128 23.35 -4.50 6.64
C GLY A 128 23.00 -4.63 8.13
N ALA A 129 22.29 -5.69 8.51
CA ALA A 129 21.93 -5.95 9.91
C ALA A 129 23.17 -6.16 10.80
N ARG A 130 24.19 -6.87 10.32
CA ARG A 130 25.47 -7.04 11.04
C ARG A 130 26.17 -5.70 11.29
N ARG A 131 26.26 -4.84 10.26
CA ARG A 131 26.87 -3.50 10.37
C ARG A 131 26.11 -2.60 11.37
N ALA A 132 24.78 -2.64 11.34
CA ALA A 132 23.97 -1.83 12.26
C ALA A 132 24.15 -2.24 13.73
N ARG A 133 24.37 -3.53 14.03
CA ARG A 133 24.70 -3.99 15.38
C ARG A 133 26.04 -3.43 15.85
N LEU A 134 27.08 -3.55 15.02
CA LEU A 134 28.41 -3.02 15.35
C LEU A 134 28.41 -1.52 15.64
N ILE A 135 27.63 -0.73 14.90
CA ILE A 135 27.52 0.72 15.14
C ILE A 135 26.83 1.03 16.48
N LYS A 136 25.88 0.18 16.89
CA LYS A 136 25.18 0.30 18.18
C LYS A 136 26.01 -0.10 19.39
N ASP A 137 27.06 -0.89 19.18
CA ASP A 137 27.97 -1.34 20.25
C ASP A 137 29.15 -0.37 20.44
N VAL A 138 29.30 0.62 19.54
CA VAL A 138 30.37 1.63 19.56
C VAL A 138 29.92 2.97 20.16
N TYR A 139 28.62 3.17 20.38
CA TYR A 139 28.02 4.33 21.04
C TYR A 139 27.14 3.90 22.21
#